data_AF-A0A5C7ID74-F1
#
_entry.id   AF-A0A5C7ID74-F1
#
_cell.length_a   1.000
_cell.length_b   1.000
_cell.length_c   1.000
_cell.angle_alpha   90.00
_cell.angle_beta   90.00
_cell.angle_gamma   90.00
#
_symmetry.space_group_name_H-M   'P 1'
#
loop_
_entity.id
_entity.type
_entity.pdbx_description
1 polymer ?
#
loop_
_entity_poly.entity_id
_entity_poly.type
_entity_poly.pdbx_seq_one_letter_code
_entity_poly.pdbx_strand_id
1 'polypeptide(L)'
;MIKNCIPGGNYPSSEGSESDWLVHWCHGAPGITLTLVKAAQVFGNGEFLQAAVDAGEVVWKRGLLKAQKLISQGKMHDGDRPYSLFEGINGMAYLFLDMIEPSEYPAYEL
;
A
#
# COMPACT_ATOMS: atom_id res chain seq x y z
N MET A 1 -12.11 4.07 12.93
CA MET A 1 -11.30 4.69 11.85
C MET A 1 -9.85 4.76 12.30
N ILE A 2 -8.92 4.15 11.57
CA ILE A 2 -7.48 4.22 11.85
C ILE A 2 -6.99 5.63 11.52
N LYS A 3 -6.52 6.38 12.52
CA LYS A 3 -6.38 7.85 12.46
C LYS A 3 -5.03 8.37 11.92
N ASN A 4 -4.13 7.50 11.48
CA ASN A 4 -2.75 7.87 11.11
C ASN A 4 -2.50 7.91 9.59
N CYS A 5 -3.55 8.02 8.78
CA CYS A 5 -3.42 8.25 7.34
C CYS A 5 -3.24 9.74 7.06
N ILE A 6 -2.43 10.07 6.05
CA ILE A 6 -2.32 11.43 5.50
C ILE A 6 -3.57 11.77 4.67
N PRO A 7 -3.86 13.07 4.37
CA PRO A 7 -5.12 13.48 3.72
C PRO A 7 -5.45 12.76 2.41
N GLY A 8 -4.45 12.26 1.68
CA GLY A 8 -4.62 11.45 0.47
C GLY A 8 -4.98 9.98 0.69
N GLY A 9 -5.19 9.55 1.93
CA GLY A 9 -5.51 8.16 2.34
C GLY A 9 -4.28 7.25 2.48
N ASN A 10 -3.11 7.70 2.04
CA ASN A 10 -1.86 6.96 2.16
C ASN A 10 -1.31 7.01 3.61
N TYR A 11 -0.18 6.36 3.86
CA TYR A 11 0.47 6.31 5.17
C TYR A 11 1.84 6.98 5.14
N PRO A 12 2.22 7.70 6.21
CA PRO A 12 3.50 8.40 6.27
C PRO A 12 4.67 7.42 6.38
N SER A 13 5.82 7.80 5.82
CA SER A 13 7.06 7.00 5.89
C SER A 13 7.65 6.93 7.30
N SER A 14 7.36 7.92 8.14
CA SER A 14 7.85 8.04 9.51
C SER A 14 6.89 8.93 10.31
N GLU A 15 6.96 8.84 11.63
CA GLU A 15 6.16 9.70 12.51
C GLU A 15 6.42 11.19 12.23
N GLY A 16 5.35 11.98 12.12
CA GLY A 16 5.42 13.41 11.77
C GLY A 16 5.70 13.74 10.31
N SER A 17 5.92 12.75 9.43
CA SER A 17 6.08 13.01 7.99
C SER A 17 4.73 13.32 7.33
N GLU A 18 4.67 14.42 6.60
CA GLU A 18 3.50 14.80 5.79
C GLU A 18 3.70 14.47 4.29
N SER A 19 4.81 13.82 3.93
CA SER A 19 5.18 13.58 2.54
C SER A 19 4.35 12.46 1.92
N ASP A 20 3.50 12.79 0.95
CA ASP A 20 2.59 11.85 0.29
C ASP A 20 3.03 11.40 -1.10
N TRP A 21 4.26 10.91 -1.24
CA TRP A 21 4.84 10.56 -2.55
C TRP A 21 5.38 9.12 -2.62
N LEU A 22 5.49 8.43 -1.48
CA LEU A 22 5.88 7.03 -1.41
C LEU A 22 4.62 6.15 -1.38
N VAL A 23 4.44 5.36 -2.43
CA VAL A 23 3.38 4.35 -2.52
C VAL A 23 4.07 3.02 -2.80
N HIS A 24 4.89 2.56 -1.86
CA HIS A 24 5.75 1.38 -1.97
C HIS A 24 5.45 0.40 -0.84
N TRP A 25 5.94 -0.84 -0.96
CA TRP A 25 5.80 -1.82 0.12
C TRP A 25 6.53 -1.39 1.38
N CYS A 26 7.76 -0.86 1.25
CA CYS A 26 8.56 -0.41 2.38
C CYS A 26 7.99 0.83 3.06
N HIS A 27 7.31 1.71 2.32
CA HIS A 27 6.74 2.96 2.85
C HIS A 27 5.43 3.30 2.10
N GLY A 28 4.33 3.32 2.84
CA GLY A 28 3.03 3.73 2.35
C GLY A 28 1.99 2.61 2.34
N ALA A 29 0.89 2.87 1.62
CA ALA A 29 -0.28 2.02 1.59
C ALA A 29 -0.03 0.55 1.19
N PRO A 30 0.84 0.19 0.23
CA PRO A 30 1.03 -1.20 -0.15
C PRO A 30 1.43 -2.12 1.02
N GLY A 31 2.45 -1.74 1.82
CA GLY A 31 2.86 -2.56 2.96
C GLY A 31 1.86 -2.55 4.11
N ILE A 32 1.23 -1.39 4.36
CA ILE A 32 0.23 -1.25 5.43
C ILE A 32 -1.04 -2.06 5.12
N THR A 33 -1.44 -2.17 3.85
CA THR A 33 -2.61 -2.96 3.44
C THR A 33 -2.50 -4.41 3.91
N LEU A 34 -1.34 -5.06 3.70
CA LEU A 34 -1.10 -6.44 4.14
C LEU A 34 -1.24 -6.58 5.66
N THR A 35 -0.64 -5.65 6.40
CA THR A 35 -0.74 -5.63 7.88
C THR A 35 -2.18 -5.53 8.34
N LEU A 36 -2.98 -4.69 7.68
CA LEU A 36 -4.39 -4.48 8.02
C LEU A 36 -5.25 -5.70 7.67
N VAL A 37 -4.99 -6.35 6.54
CA VAL A 37 -5.64 -7.63 6.18
C VAL A 37 -5.34 -8.68 7.25
N LYS A 38 -4.08 -8.82 7.65
CA LYS A 38 -3.69 -9.78 8.70
C LYS A 38 -4.35 -9.44 10.04
N ALA A 39 -4.39 -8.18 10.42
CA ALA A 39 -5.09 -7.73 11.63
C ALA A 39 -6.59 -8.04 11.56
N ALA A 40 -7.23 -7.85 10.41
CA ALA A 40 -8.63 -8.20 10.21
C ALA A 40 -8.88 -9.71 10.40
N GLN A 41 -7.99 -10.56 9.86
CA GLN A 41 -8.07 -12.02 10.03
C GLN A 41 -7.88 -12.45 11.49
N VAL A 42 -6.89 -11.89 12.19
CA VAL A 42 -6.53 -12.30 13.56
C VAL A 42 -7.54 -11.79 14.58
N PHE A 43 -7.98 -10.54 14.45
CA PHE A 43 -8.84 -9.89 15.45
C PHE A 43 -10.34 -9.91 15.09
N GLY A 44 -10.70 -10.27 13.86
CA GLY A 44 -12.10 -10.31 13.41
C GLY A 44 -12.81 -8.95 13.41
N ASN A 45 -12.07 -7.85 13.42
CA ASN A 45 -12.60 -6.50 13.53
C ASN A 45 -12.80 -5.85 12.14
N GLY A 46 -14.05 -5.45 11.86
CA GLY A 46 -14.43 -4.77 10.61
C GLY A 46 -13.71 -3.44 10.36
N GLU A 47 -13.20 -2.77 11.40
CA GLU A 47 -12.41 -1.54 11.22
C GLU A 47 -11.07 -1.80 10.51
N PHE A 48 -10.41 -2.92 10.79
CA PHE A 48 -9.17 -3.29 10.09
C PHE A 48 -9.45 -3.65 8.63
N LEU A 49 -10.56 -4.35 8.39
CA LEU A 49 -10.98 -4.70 7.04
C LEU A 49 -11.29 -3.45 6.22
N GLN A 50 -12.05 -2.50 6.77
CA GLN A 50 -12.34 -1.24 6.08
C GLN A 50 -11.06 -0.44 5.81
N ALA A 51 -10.15 -0.37 6.78
CA ALA A 51 -8.88 0.31 6.58
C ALA A 51 -8.01 -0.37 5.51
N ALA A 52 -8.02 -1.71 5.44
CA ALA A 52 -7.34 -2.45 4.38
C ALA A 52 -7.92 -2.12 2.99
N VAL A 53 -9.25 -2.03 2.88
CA VAL A 53 -9.93 -1.60 1.64
C VAL A 53 -9.53 -0.17 1.26
N ASP A 54 -9.55 0.75 2.22
CA ASP A 54 -9.18 2.16 1.98
C ASP A 54 -7.72 2.28 1.54
N ALA A 55 -6.81 1.52 2.14
CA ALA A 55 -5.41 1.45 1.75
C ALA A 55 -5.24 0.82 0.36
N GLY A 56 -5.96 -0.27 0.06
CA GLY A 56 -5.99 -0.90 -1.26
C GLY A 56 -6.45 0.07 -2.36
N GLU A 57 -7.43 0.93 -2.08
CA GLU A 57 -7.88 1.97 -3.01
C GLU A 57 -6.78 2.99 -3.36
N VAL A 58 -5.88 3.30 -2.43
CA VAL A 58 -4.69 4.12 -2.69
C VAL A 58 -3.76 3.40 -3.66
N VAL A 59 -3.47 2.13 -3.42
CA VAL A 59 -2.61 1.30 -4.30
C VAL A 59 -3.21 1.18 -5.70
N TRP A 60 -4.52 0.95 -5.80
CA TRP A 60 -5.22 0.87 -7.07
C TRP A 60 -5.10 2.17 -7.87
N LYS A 61 -5.51 3.30 -7.25
CA LYS A 61 -5.58 4.60 -7.94
C LYS A 61 -4.21 5.17 -8.28
N ARG A 62 -3.22 5.00 -7.39
CA ARG A 62 -1.92 5.67 -7.51
C ARG A 62 -0.82 4.72 -7.95
N GLY A 63 -0.83 3.49 -7.44
CA GLY A 63 0.18 2.48 -7.73
C GLY A 63 0.02 1.75 -9.06
N LEU A 64 -1.23 1.58 -9.53
CA LEU A 64 -1.50 0.88 -10.80
C LEU A 64 -2.05 1.82 -11.89
N LEU A 65 -3.16 2.52 -11.62
CA LEU A 65 -3.87 3.26 -12.67
C LEU A 65 -3.20 4.57 -13.10
N LYS A 66 -2.55 5.28 -12.16
CA LYS A 66 -2.01 6.62 -12.40
C LYS A 66 -0.51 6.74 -12.11
N ALA A 67 0.19 5.64 -11.81
CA ALA A 67 1.58 5.65 -11.38
C ALA A 67 2.46 6.47 -12.33
N GLN A 68 2.51 6.10 -13.62
CA GLN A 68 3.33 6.81 -14.62
C GLN A 68 3.03 8.32 -14.69
N LYS A 69 1.74 8.70 -14.64
CA LYS A 69 1.33 10.11 -14.67
C LYS A 69 1.75 10.86 -13.40
N LEU A 70 1.66 10.21 -12.24
CA LEU A 70 2.05 10.82 -10.96
C LEU A 70 3.58 10.95 -10.85
N ILE A 71 4.31 9.94 -11.32
CA ILE A 71 5.77 9.91 -11.40
C ILE A 71 6.27 11.03 -12.33
N SER A 72 5.70 11.16 -13.54
CA SER A 72 6.07 12.24 -14.47
C SER A 72 5.75 13.64 -13.94
N GLN A 73 4.86 13.77 -12.96
CA GLN A 73 4.50 15.03 -12.30
C GLN A 73 5.30 15.28 -11.02
N GLY A 74 6.20 14.39 -10.62
CA GLY A 74 6.93 14.47 -9.36
C GLY A 74 6.05 14.30 -8.11
N LYS A 75 4.86 13.71 -8.26
CA LYS A 75 3.88 13.49 -7.17
C LYS A 75 3.94 12.08 -6.59
N MET A 76 4.75 11.21 -7.18
CA MET A 76 5.01 9.86 -6.70
C MET A 76 6.45 9.49 -7.04
N HIS A 77 7.15 8.81 -6.13
CA HIS A 77 8.48 8.27 -6.39
C HIS A 77 8.38 7.02 -7.27
N ASP A 78 9.18 6.93 -8.33
CA ASP A 78 9.21 5.78 -9.26
C ASP A 78 9.73 4.50 -8.60
N GLY A 79 10.49 4.65 -7.52
CA GLY A 79 11.33 3.58 -6.96
C GLY A 79 12.65 3.49 -7.70
N ASP A 80 13.66 2.90 -7.06
CA ASP A 80 14.95 2.69 -7.71
C ASP A 80 14.85 1.58 -8.78
N ARG A 81 13.89 0.66 -8.59
CA ARG A 81 13.56 -0.41 -9.53
C ARG A 81 12.04 -0.46 -9.78
N PRO A 82 11.53 0.17 -10.84
CA PRO A 82 10.08 0.41 -11.05
C PRO A 82 9.25 -0.86 -11.32
N TYR A 83 9.89 -1.99 -11.60
CA TYR A 83 9.25 -3.30 -11.78
C TYR A 83 9.61 -4.29 -10.67
N SER A 84 10.20 -3.83 -9.57
CA SER A 84 10.52 -4.70 -8.43
C SER A 84 9.27 -5.05 -7.61
N LEU A 85 9.42 -6.06 -6.75
CA LEU A 85 8.40 -6.47 -5.79
C LEU A 85 8.19 -5.44 -4.67
N PHE A 86 9.19 -4.63 -4.33
CA PHE A 86 9.13 -3.79 -3.13
C PHE A 86 8.84 -2.32 -3.39
N GLU A 87 9.30 -1.80 -4.52
CA GLU A 87 9.12 -0.39 -4.89
C GLU A 87 8.32 -0.24 -6.18
N GLY A 88 8.27 -1.31 -6.98
CA GLY A 88 7.71 -1.30 -8.30
C GLY A 88 6.26 -1.75 -8.39
N ILE A 89 5.73 -1.63 -9.61
CA ILE A 89 4.35 -2.00 -9.95
C ILE A 89 4.04 -3.48 -9.68
N ASN A 90 5.06 -4.35 -9.73
CA ASN A 90 4.88 -5.79 -9.51
C ASN A 90 4.47 -6.10 -8.07
N GLY A 91 5.02 -5.39 -7.07
CA GLY A 91 4.55 -5.51 -5.68
C GLY A 91 3.11 -5.07 -5.49
N MET A 92 2.77 -3.94 -6.10
CA MET A 92 1.43 -3.37 -6.05
C MET A 92 0.40 -4.28 -6.72
N ALA A 93 0.78 -4.96 -7.81
CA ALA A 93 -0.07 -5.95 -8.46
C ALA A 93 -0.19 -7.23 -7.62
N TYR A 94 0.92 -7.71 -7.04
CA TYR A 94 0.92 -8.90 -6.20
C TYR A 94 0.01 -8.75 -4.99
N LEU A 95 -0.04 -7.56 -4.37
CA LEU A 95 -0.99 -7.25 -3.30
C LEU A 95 -2.43 -7.64 -3.66
N PHE A 96 -2.89 -7.32 -4.86
CA PHE A 96 -4.26 -7.65 -5.27
C PHE A 96 -4.46 -9.13 -5.59
N LEU A 97 -3.43 -9.80 -6.10
CA LEU A 97 -3.49 -11.27 -6.26
C LEU A 97 -3.68 -11.94 -4.89
N ASP A 98 -2.92 -11.49 -3.91
CA ASP A 98 -2.97 -12.00 -2.55
C ASP A 98 -4.29 -11.66 -1.84
N MET A 99 -4.91 -10.51 -2.13
CA MET A 99 -6.23 -10.19 -1.60
C MET A 99 -7.37 -11.06 -2.20
N ILE A 100 -7.21 -11.60 -3.42
CA ILE A 100 -8.22 -12.44 -4.09
C ILE A 100 -8.11 -13.89 -3.63
N GLU A 101 -6.89 -14.41 -3.66
CA GLU A 101 -6.56 -15.76 -3.20
C GLU A 101 -5.43 -15.62 -2.18
N PRO A 102 -5.76 -15.49 -0.89
CA PRO A 102 -4.78 -15.31 0.17
C PRO A 102 -3.72 -16.40 0.14
N SER A 103 -2.49 -15.97 -0.14
CA SER A 103 -1.28 -16.76 -0.08
C SER A 103 -0.38 -16.16 1.00
N GLU A 104 0.82 -16.70 1.20
CA GLU A 104 1.82 -15.98 1.99
C GLU A 104 2.46 -14.92 1.11
N TYR A 105 2.28 -13.64 1.46
CA TYR A 105 2.96 -12.56 0.74
C TYR A 105 4.48 -12.79 0.79
N PRO A 106 5.16 -12.86 -0.37
CA PRO A 106 6.54 -13.26 -0.45
C PRO A 106 7.44 -12.31 0.35
N ALA A 107 8.29 -12.91 1.20
CA ALA A 107 9.25 -12.22 2.06
C ALA A 107 8.62 -11.32 3.15
N TYR A 108 7.34 -11.52 3.49
CA TYR A 108 6.70 -10.84 4.61
C TYR A 108 5.95 -11.80 5.55
N GLU A 109 5.10 -12.66 4.99
CA GLU A 109 4.29 -13.58 5.79
C GLU A 109 5.03 -14.89 6.09
N LEU A 110 4.67 -15.54 7.20
CA LEU A 110 5.30 -16.73 7.79
C LEU A 110 4.25 -17.80 8.08
#